data_AF-A0A926D9D5-F1
#
_entry.id   AF-A0A926D9D5-F1
#
_cell.length_a   1.000
_cell.length_b   1.000
_cell.length_c   1.000
_cell.angle_alpha   90.00
_cell.angle_beta   90.00
_cell.angle_gamma   90.00
#
_symmetry.space_group_name_H-M   'P 1'
#
loop_
_entity.id
_entity.type
_entity.pdbx_description
1 polymer ?
#
loop_
_entity_poly.entity_id
_entity_poly.type
_entity_poly.pdbx_seq_one_letter_code
_entity_poly.pdbx_strand_id
1 'polypeptide(L)'
;MKDNELLFDHKSHVLYSKPCKKEIRAKIALHYPEAERETVWEQVQRQYAVFLSDWRTDLGGKKNFHNGVGGTYDCIAIMSYYVVCKAVTSFREIEEMEENLILPTFRKLKFVDCNKPFWRKLMYKAFVRAKSGCDKWHDYEMSIAPYETDKPIYYEFTACPAAEFAVRHGLTDIMPALCNVDFASMELLHARLIRTNTCVNGCRCDYTICGDKDPYVKSHPEYRDEAGYRRNK
;
A
#
# COMPACT_ATOMS: atom_id res chain seq x y z
N MET A 1 20.26 3.48 16.54
CA MET A 1 19.51 4.53 17.27
C MET A 1 18.19 3.95 17.77
N LYS A 2 17.76 4.29 18.99
CA LYS A 2 16.46 3.82 19.49
C LYS A 2 15.33 4.57 18.80
N ASP A 3 14.17 3.93 18.62
CA ASP A 3 13.08 4.56 17.86
C ASP A 3 12.53 5.83 18.54
N ASN A 4 12.67 5.97 19.87
CA ASN A 4 12.29 7.16 20.62
C ASN A 4 13.31 8.31 20.55
N GLU A 5 14.49 8.06 19.99
CA GLU A 5 15.54 9.06 19.77
C GLU A 5 15.45 9.67 18.36
N LEU A 6 14.57 9.15 17.50
CA LEU A 6 14.32 9.70 16.16
C LEU A 6 13.67 11.09 16.25
N LEU A 7 14.32 12.05 15.60
CA LEU A 7 13.92 13.46 15.61
C LEU A 7 12.98 13.76 14.45
N PHE A 8 11.68 13.71 14.70
CA PHE A 8 10.62 14.22 13.82
C PHE A 8 9.42 14.69 14.67
N ASP A 9 8.43 15.35 14.07
CA ASP A 9 7.25 15.77 14.81
C ASP A 9 6.33 14.59 15.19
N HIS A 10 6.54 14.06 16.41
CA HIS A 10 5.74 12.96 16.99
C HIS A 10 4.27 13.34 17.28
N LYS A 11 3.87 14.61 17.13
CA LYS A 11 2.45 15.01 17.25
C LYS A 11 1.69 14.74 15.96
N SER A 12 2.34 14.94 14.82
CA SER A 12 1.74 14.86 13.49
C SER A 12 2.05 13.53 12.80
N HIS A 13 3.25 13.00 13.03
CA HIS A 13 3.73 11.79 12.39
C HIS A 13 3.84 10.61 13.37
N VAL A 14 3.95 9.41 12.81
CA VAL A 14 4.10 8.17 13.58
C VAL A 14 5.30 7.39 13.09
N LEU A 15 5.77 6.46 13.91
CA LEU A 15 6.75 5.45 13.48
C LEU A 15 6.08 4.39 12.61
N TYR A 16 6.89 3.81 11.72
CA TYR A 16 6.58 2.55 11.05
C TYR A 16 6.23 1.43 12.04
N SER A 17 5.49 0.44 11.57
CA SER A 17 5.05 -0.70 12.36
C SER A 17 6.20 -1.64 12.76
N LYS A 18 5.99 -2.42 13.83
CA LYS A 18 6.94 -3.47 14.23
C LYS A 18 7.17 -4.53 13.13
N PRO A 19 6.12 -5.00 12.42
CA PRO A 19 6.30 -5.84 11.24
C PRO A 19 7.18 -5.19 10.16
N CYS A 20 6.93 -3.93 9.80
CA CYS A 20 7.74 -3.21 8.80
C CYS A 20 9.20 -3.09 9.22
N LYS A 21 9.47 -2.73 10.48
CA LYS A 21 10.83 -2.74 11.06
C LYS A 21 11.50 -4.10 10.91
N LYS A 22 10.77 -5.19 11.15
CA LYS A 22 11.30 -6.55 11.04
C LYS A 22 11.65 -6.90 9.60
N GLU A 23 10.77 -6.58 8.65
CA GLU A 23 11.02 -6.81 7.22
C GLU A 23 12.25 -6.04 6.73
N ILE A 24 12.34 -4.74 7.02
CA ILE A 24 13.49 -3.92 6.63
C ILE A 24 14.80 -4.48 7.22
N ARG A 25 14.81 -4.80 8.52
CA ARG A 25 16.01 -5.36 9.16
C ARG A 25 16.40 -6.73 8.59
N ALA A 26 15.42 -7.56 8.19
CA ALA A 26 15.69 -8.83 7.53
C ALA A 26 16.34 -8.62 6.16
N LYS A 27 15.88 -7.65 5.37
CA LYS A 27 16.49 -7.33 4.06
C LYS A 27 17.87 -6.68 4.20
N ILE A 28 18.08 -5.81 5.18
CA ILE A 28 19.43 -5.32 5.52
C ILE A 28 20.35 -6.49 5.87
N ALA A 29 19.89 -7.45 6.68
CA ALA A 29 20.69 -8.60 7.06
C ALA A 29 21.03 -9.54 5.89
N LEU A 30 20.20 -9.56 4.85
CA LEU A 30 20.41 -10.32 3.62
C LEU A 30 21.56 -9.74 2.78
N HIS A 31 21.69 -8.41 2.73
CA HIS A 31 22.64 -7.73 1.82
C HIS A 31 23.94 -7.27 2.49
N TYR A 32 23.91 -7.04 3.80
CA TYR A 32 25.03 -6.43 4.52
C TYR A 32 25.63 -7.39 5.57
N PRO A 33 26.98 -7.39 5.73
CA PRO A 33 27.65 -8.17 6.76
C PRO A 33 27.26 -7.68 8.15
N GLU A 34 27.34 -8.55 9.16
CA GLU A 34 26.85 -8.27 10.51
C GLU A 34 27.38 -6.96 11.11
N ALA A 35 28.64 -6.63 10.85
CA ALA A 35 29.30 -5.41 11.32
C ALA A 35 28.68 -4.10 10.78
N GLU A 36 28.00 -4.14 9.63
CA GLU A 36 27.44 -2.96 8.95
C GLU A 36 25.93 -2.78 9.17
N ARG A 37 25.22 -3.84 9.59
CA ARG A 37 23.74 -3.87 9.62
C ARG A 37 23.12 -2.77 10.48
N GLU A 38 23.69 -2.48 11.66
CA GLU A 38 23.16 -1.40 12.51
C GLU A 38 23.43 -0.02 11.91
N THR A 39 24.57 0.19 11.26
CA THR A 39 24.88 1.44 10.57
C THR A 39 23.91 1.69 9.42
N VAL A 40 23.65 0.68 8.59
CA VAL A 40 22.66 0.78 7.50
C VAL A 40 21.26 1.00 8.06
N TRP A 41 20.88 0.30 9.13
CA TRP A 41 19.58 0.52 9.77
C TRP A 41 19.44 1.96 10.31
N GLU A 42 20.49 2.52 10.91
CA GLU A 42 20.49 3.93 11.33
C GLU A 42 20.37 4.90 10.16
N GLN A 43 20.97 4.60 9.01
CA GLN A 43 20.81 5.42 7.80
C GLN A 43 19.36 5.38 7.33
N VAL A 44 18.70 4.21 7.31
CA VAL A 44 17.27 4.10 6.98
C VAL A 44 16.40 4.91 7.94
N GLN A 45 16.67 4.83 9.25
CA GLN A 45 15.95 5.61 10.25
C GLN A 45 16.13 7.12 10.05
N ARG A 46 17.35 7.58 9.73
CA ARG A 46 17.62 8.99 9.44
C ARG A 46 16.94 9.45 8.16
N GLN A 47 16.97 8.64 7.11
CA GLN A 47 16.26 8.92 5.86
C GLN A 47 14.75 9.05 6.10
N TYR A 48 14.18 8.18 6.93
CA TYR A 48 12.78 8.28 7.34
C TYR A 48 12.47 9.61 8.04
N ALA A 49 13.32 10.03 8.98
CA ALA A 49 13.14 11.33 9.65
C ALA A 49 13.26 12.52 8.68
N VAL A 50 14.20 12.45 7.71
CA VAL A 50 14.34 13.46 6.65
C VAL A 50 13.06 13.56 5.83
N PHE A 51 12.53 12.42 5.37
CA PHE A 51 11.27 12.35 4.65
C PHE A 51 10.09 12.91 5.43
N LEU A 52 10.01 12.66 6.74
CA LEU A 52 8.93 13.22 7.54
C LEU A 52 9.07 14.73 7.78
N SER A 53 10.27 15.30 7.68
CA SER A 53 10.49 16.72 7.94
C SER A 53 9.83 17.66 6.91
N ASP A 54 9.61 17.18 5.68
CA ASP A 54 8.91 17.92 4.62
C ASP A 54 7.52 17.34 4.29
N TRP A 55 7.07 16.37 5.08
CA TRP A 55 5.79 15.71 4.88
C TRP A 55 4.65 16.50 5.55
N ARG A 56 3.48 16.47 4.91
CA ARG A 56 2.28 17.15 5.42
C ARG A 56 1.82 16.56 6.77
N THR A 57 1.28 17.41 7.62
CA THR A 57 0.99 17.11 9.04
C THR A 57 -0.50 16.92 9.35
N ASP A 58 -1.36 17.06 8.35
CA ASP A 58 -2.82 17.05 8.45
C ASP A 58 -3.45 15.67 8.23
N LEU A 59 -2.67 14.63 7.96
CA LEU A 59 -3.15 13.25 7.70
C LEU A 59 -3.61 12.50 8.96
N GLY A 60 -3.63 13.13 10.13
CA GLY A 60 -4.16 12.54 11.38
C GLY A 60 -3.25 11.54 12.10
N GLY A 61 -2.15 11.12 11.48
CA GLY A 61 -1.13 10.25 12.07
C GLY A 61 -1.74 9.00 12.75
N LYS A 62 -1.42 8.79 14.03
CA LYS A 62 -1.88 7.61 14.81
C LYS A 62 -3.40 7.43 14.89
N LYS A 63 -4.18 8.47 14.59
CA LYS A 63 -5.65 8.44 14.65
C LYS A 63 -6.28 8.07 13.31
N ASN A 64 -5.50 8.02 12.24
CA ASN A 64 -5.93 7.67 10.90
C ASN A 64 -5.59 6.20 10.62
N PHE A 65 -6.51 5.46 9.97
CA PHE A 65 -6.31 4.05 9.67
C PHE A 65 -5.50 3.81 8.39
N HIS A 66 -5.56 4.69 7.39
CA HIS A 66 -4.73 4.61 6.20
C HIS A 66 -3.38 5.29 6.38
N ASN A 67 -3.34 6.38 7.16
CA ASN A 67 -2.11 7.13 7.46
C ASN A 67 -1.61 6.87 8.89
N GLY A 68 -1.95 5.72 9.46
CA GLY A 68 -1.48 5.29 10.77
C GLY A 68 -0.27 4.38 10.71
N VAL A 69 0.05 3.77 11.86
CA VAL A 69 1.04 2.68 11.96
C VAL A 69 0.53 1.50 11.13
N GLY A 70 1.33 0.98 10.19
CA GLY A 70 0.89 -0.07 9.25
C GLY A 70 0.30 0.44 7.94
N GLY A 71 0.16 1.76 7.77
CA GLY A 71 -0.36 2.39 6.55
C GLY A 71 0.72 3.17 5.80
N THR A 72 0.42 4.39 5.37
CA THR A 72 1.35 5.26 4.60
C THR A 72 2.73 5.40 5.25
N TYR A 73 2.84 5.38 6.58
CA TYR A 73 4.13 5.47 7.27
C TYR A 73 5.00 4.21 7.11
N ASP A 74 4.39 3.03 6.93
CA ASP A 74 5.14 1.82 6.56
C ASP A 74 5.63 1.93 5.10
N CYS A 75 4.82 2.49 4.20
CA CYS A 75 5.25 2.80 2.83
C CYS A 75 6.45 3.77 2.81
N ILE A 76 6.40 4.85 3.60
CA ILE A 76 7.51 5.81 3.73
C ILE A 76 8.77 5.12 4.29
N ALA A 77 8.63 4.18 5.22
CA ALA A 77 9.76 3.42 5.74
C ALA A 77 10.38 2.46 4.71
N ILE A 78 9.55 1.78 3.91
CA ILE A 78 10.03 0.97 2.78
C ILE A 78 10.73 1.85 1.74
N MET A 79 10.17 3.03 1.43
CA MET A 79 10.80 4.02 0.56
C MET A 79 12.14 4.52 1.12
N SER A 80 12.24 4.70 2.44
CA SER A 80 13.49 5.07 3.12
C SER A 80 14.54 3.98 2.99
N TYR A 81 14.13 2.72 3.17
CA TYR A 81 14.99 1.55 2.93
C TYR A 81 15.46 1.51 1.48
N TYR A 82 14.55 1.68 0.52
CA TYR A 82 14.88 1.68 -0.90
C TYR A 82 15.91 2.75 -1.26
N VAL A 83 15.77 3.98 -0.75
CA VAL A 83 16.75 5.04 -1.01
C VAL A 83 18.14 4.68 -0.48
N VAL A 84 18.23 4.16 0.75
CA VAL A 84 19.51 3.82 1.37
C VAL A 84 20.15 2.59 0.74
N CYS A 85 19.35 1.59 0.37
CA CYS A 85 19.80 0.27 -0.09
C CYS A 85 19.62 0.07 -1.60
N LYS A 86 19.35 1.14 -2.38
CA LYS A 86 18.97 1.06 -3.80
C LYS A 86 19.89 0.17 -4.65
N ALA A 87 21.19 0.20 -4.38
CA ALA A 87 22.19 -0.55 -5.13
C ALA A 87 22.08 -2.07 -4.98
N VAL A 88 21.47 -2.57 -3.90
CA VAL A 88 21.35 -4.00 -3.57
C VAL A 88 19.90 -4.48 -3.57
N THR A 89 18.93 -3.57 -3.54
CA THR A 89 17.51 -3.87 -3.49
C THR A 89 16.92 -4.07 -4.89
N SER A 90 16.22 -5.19 -5.09
CA SER A 90 15.47 -5.46 -6.32
C SER A 90 14.00 -5.06 -6.20
N PHE A 91 13.32 -4.86 -7.34
CA PHE A 91 11.87 -4.62 -7.37
C PHE A 91 11.08 -5.71 -6.64
N ARG A 92 11.41 -6.99 -6.90
CA ARG A 92 10.71 -8.12 -6.28
C ARG A 92 10.89 -8.16 -4.76
N GLU A 93 12.03 -7.69 -4.26
CA GLU A 93 12.26 -7.59 -2.83
C GLU A 93 11.30 -6.60 -2.15
N ILE A 94 11.08 -5.43 -2.75
CA ILE A 94 10.11 -4.45 -2.24
C ILE A 94 8.69 -5.03 -2.31
N GLU A 95 8.33 -5.69 -3.42
CA GLU A 95 7.01 -6.32 -3.59
C GLU A 95 6.77 -7.41 -2.53
N GLU A 96 7.79 -8.22 -2.22
CA GLU A 96 7.75 -9.23 -1.17
C GLU A 96 7.62 -8.62 0.23
N MET A 97 8.34 -7.54 0.53
CA MET A 97 8.21 -6.83 1.81
C MET A 97 6.76 -6.35 2.01
N GLU A 98 6.17 -5.72 1.00
CA GLU A 98 4.78 -5.25 1.06
C GLU A 98 3.79 -6.44 1.20
N GLU A 99 3.99 -7.51 0.44
CA GLU A 99 3.20 -8.75 0.54
C GLU A 99 3.25 -9.33 1.97
N ASN A 100 4.43 -9.32 2.61
CA ASN A 100 4.60 -9.82 3.99
C ASN A 100 3.91 -8.94 5.04
N LEU A 101 3.70 -7.66 4.77
CA LEU A 101 2.97 -6.76 5.66
C LEU A 101 1.46 -6.90 5.51
N ILE A 102 0.97 -7.02 4.26
CA ILE A 102 -0.47 -6.95 3.97
C ILE A 102 -1.13 -8.33 3.97
N LEU A 103 -0.55 -9.32 3.28
CA LEU A 103 -1.20 -10.61 3.04
C LEU A 103 -1.49 -11.44 4.30
N PRO A 104 -0.74 -11.37 5.43
CA PRO A 104 -1.12 -12.12 6.63
C PRO A 104 -2.54 -11.84 7.14
N THR A 105 -3.04 -10.61 6.98
CA THR A 105 -4.41 -10.26 7.36
C THR A 105 -5.42 -10.88 6.39
N PHE A 106 -5.17 -10.80 5.08
CA PHE A 106 -6.04 -11.40 4.06
C PHE A 106 -6.05 -12.93 4.10
N ARG A 107 -4.92 -13.58 4.43
CA ARG A 107 -4.84 -15.04 4.61
C ARG A 107 -5.75 -15.55 5.72
N LYS A 108 -5.99 -14.74 6.77
CA LYS A 108 -6.98 -15.06 7.81
C LYS A 108 -8.42 -14.99 7.30
N LEU A 109 -8.66 -14.27 6.21
CA LEU A 109 -9.96 -14.09 5.56
C LEU A 109 -10.19 -15.05 4.38
N LYS A 110 -9.37 -16.09 4.20
CA LYS A 110 -9.49 -17.08 3.10
C LYS A 110 -10.83 -17.83 3.01
N PHE A 111 -11.70 -17.70 4.03
CA PHE A 111 -13.05 -18.27 4.03
C PHE A 111 -14.07 -17.34 3.34
N VAL A 112 -13.71 -16.08 3.08
CA VAL A 112 -14.50 -15.12 2.32
C VAL A 112 -14.49 -15.53 0.86
N ASP A 113 -15.67 -15.56 0.23
CA ASP A 113 -15.84 -15.95 -1.16
C ASP A 113 -16.62 -14.90 -1.93
N CYS A 114 -15.92 -14.01 -2.62
CA CYS A 114 -16.52 -12.92 -3.40
C CYS A 114 -17.29 -13.39 -4.65
N ASN A 115 -17.37 -14.67 -4.96
CA ASN A 115 -18.36 -15.17 -5.90
C ASN A 115 -19.78 -15.16 -5.30
N LYS A 116 -19.92 -15.10 -3.97
CA LYS A 116 -21.22 -15.10 -3.29
C LYS A 116 -21.70 -13.67 -3.03
N PRO A 117 -22.97 -13.34 -3.34
CA PRO A 117 -23.54 -12.00 -3.11
C PRO A 117 -23.42 -11.51 -1.67
N PHE A 118 -23.50 -12.41 -0.69
CA PHE A 118 -23.35 -12.07 0.72
C PHE A 118 -21.98 -11.45 1.03
N TRP A 119 -20.89 -12.09 0.59
CA TRP A 119 -19.53 -11.63 0.83
C TRP A 119 -19.22 -10.34 0.06
N ARG A 120 -19.70 -10.23 -1.20
CA ARG A 120 -19.61 -8.98 -1.98
C ARG A 120 -20.31 -7.81 -1.29
N LYS A 121 -21.52 -8.02 -0.79
CA LYS A 121 -22.25 -6.98 -0.05
C LYS A 121 -21.52 -6.58 1.24
N LEU A 122 -20.87 -7.51 1.93
CA LEU A 122 -20.05 -7.21 3.12
C LEU A 122 -18.79 -6.42 2.75
N MET A 123 -18.09 -6.80 1.68
CA MET A 123 -16.95 -6.07 1.14
C MET A 123 -17.33 -4.64 0.75
N TYR A 124 -18.45 -4.45 0.04
CA TYR A 124 -18.97 -3.12 -0.28
C TYR A 124 -19.19 -2.27 0.96
N LYS A 125 -19.82 -2.82 2.01
CA LYS A 125 -20.01 -2.11 3.30
C LYS A 125 -18.68 -1.73 3.94
N ALA A 126 -17.65 -2.57 3.82
CA ALA A 126 -16.31 -2.26 4.31
C ALA A 126 -15.71 -1.06 3.56
N PHE A 127 -15.86 -0.99 2.23
CA PHE A 127 -15.43 0.16 1.43
C PHE A 127 -16.20 1.43 1.79
N VAL A 128 -17.52 1.37 1.98
CA VAL A 128 -18.31 2.54 2.42
C VAL A 128 -17.80 3.06 3.77
N ARG A 129 -17.47 2.16 4.71
CA ARG A 129 -16.87 2.54 5.98
C ARG A 129 -15.48 3.15 5.81
N ALA A 130 -14.66 2.60 4.91
CA ALA A 130 -13.34 3.15 4.59
C ALA A 130 -13.48 4.57 4.02
N LYS A 131 -14.43 4.81 3.10
CA LYS A 131 -14.73 6.14 2.56
C LYS A 131 -15.06 7.13 3.66
N SER A 132 -15.95 6.79 4.60
CA SER A 132 -16.25 7.69 5.74
C SER A 132 -15.01 8.03 6.56
N GLY A 133 -14.07 7.11 6.69
CA GLY A 133 -12.78 7.36 7.32
C GLY A 133 -11.89 8.30 6.50
N CYS A 134 -11.88 8.16 5.18
CA CYS A 134 -11.11 9.03 4.29
C CYS A 134 -11.72 10.45 4.24
N ASP A 135 -13.04 10.56 4.11
CA ASP A 135 -13.77 11.84 4.12
C ASP A 135 -13.50 12.65 5.40
N LYS A 136 -13.27 11.97 6.53
CA LYS A 136 -12.95 12.62 7.81
C LYS A 136 -11.57 13.30 7.80
N TRP A 137 -10.60 12.74 7.09
CA TRP A 137 -9.21 13.20 7.10
C TRP A 137 -8.80 13.93 5.82
N HIS A 138 -9.64 13.90 4.77
CA HIS A 138 -9.35 14.48 3.46
C HIS A 138 -7.99 14.01 2.90
N ASP A 139 -7.69 12.72 3.08
CA ASP A 139 -6.41 12.12 2.75
C ASP A 139 -6.47 11.35 1.42
N TYR A 140 -7.28 10.30 1.37
CA TYR A 140 -7.60 9.52 0.19
C TYR A 140 -8.94 10.01 -0.34
N GLU A 141 -8.94 10.78 -1.43
CA GLU A 141 -10.18 11.25 -2.04
C GLU A 141 -10.90 10.07 -2.72
N MET A 142 -11.79 9.41 -1.97
CA MET A 142 -12.44 8.17 -2.36
C MET A 142 -13.85 8.39 -2.89
N SER A 143 -14.14 7.86 -4.07
CA SER A 143 -15.49 7.77 -4.64
C SER A 143 -15.88 6.31 -4.81
N ILE A 144 -17.10 5.93 -4.40
CA ILE A 144 -17.62 4.56 -4.51
C ILE A 144 -18.92 4.61 -5.31
N ALA A 145 -19.02 3.78 -6.36
CA ALA A 145 -20.25 3.66 -7.13
C ALA A 145 -21.35 2.94 -6.31
N PRO A 146 -22.64 3.22 -6.57
CA PRO A 146 -23.74 2.51 -5.92
C PRO A 146 -23.62 0.99 -6.09
N TYR A 147 -23.92 0.25 -5.03
CA TYR A 147 -23.90 -1.22 -5.07
C TYR A 147 -25.04 -1.77 -5.92
N GLU A 148 -24.71 -2.66 -6.86
CA GLU A 148 -25.67 -3.41 -7.66
C GLU A 148 -25.39 -4.93 -7.54
N THR A 149 -26.45 -5.73 -7.35
CA THR A 149 -26.32 -7.17 -7.00
C THR A 149 -25.61 -8.00 -8.06
N ASP A 150 -25.69 -7.62 -9.33
CA ASP A 150 -25.16 -8.39 -10.46
C ASP A 150 -24.04 -7.67 -11.19
N LYS A 151 -23.48 -6.62 -10.59
CA LYS A 151 -22.32 -5.89 -11.14
C LYS A 151 -21.10 -5.98 -10.23
N PRO A 152 -19.90 -5.80 -10.80
CA PRO A 152 -18.68 -5.54 -10.03
C PRO A 152 -18.84 -4.32 -9.10
N ILE A 153 -18.09 -4.32 -8.01
CA ILE A 153 -17.96 -3.15 -7.14
C ILE A 153 -16.95 -2.20 -7.78
N TYR A 154 -17.32 -0.94 -7.97
CA TYR A 154 -16.40 0.09 -8.43
C TYR A 154 -16.14 1.12 -7.33
N TYR A 155 -14.86 1.45 -7.13
CA TYR A 155 -14.46 2.66 -6.44
C TYR A 155 -13.17 3.22 -7.06
N GLU A 156 -12.88 4.47 -6.77
CA GLU A 156 -11.65 5.13 -7.20
C GLU A 156 -11.09 6.04 -6.11
N PHE A 157 -9.78 6.27 -6.19
CA PHE A 157 -9.11 7.36 -5.47
C PHE A 157 -8.62 8.40 -6.48
N THR A 158 -8.95 9.67 -6.27
CA THR A 158 -8.34 10.79 -7.02
C THR A 158 -7.12 11.36 -6.33
N ALA A 159 -6.97 11.10 -5.03
CA ALA A 159 -5.78 11.41 -4.23
C ALA A 159 -5.35 10.19 -3.42
N CYS A 160 -4.03 9.96 -3.37
CA CYS A 160 -3.40 8.89 -2.60
C CYS A 160 -2.12 9.43 -1.94
N PRO A 161 -2.07 9.58 -0.61
CA PRO A 161 -0.88 10.04 0.11
C PRO A 161 0.40 9.29 -0.23
N ALA A 162 0.35 7.97 -0.44
CA ALA A 162 1.53 7.20 -0.84
C ALA A 162 2.03 7.57 -2.25
N ALA A 163 1.11 7.83 -3.19
CA ALA A 163 1.45 8.30 -4.53
C ALA A 163 1.94 9.76 -4.52
N GLU A 164 1.28 10.64 -3.76
CA GLU A 164 1.71 12.04 -3.56
C GLU A 164 3.16 12.06 -3.03
N PHE A 165 3.43 11.25 -2.01
CA PHE A 165 4.75 11.10 -1.42
C PHE A 165 5.77 10.62 -2.47
N ALA A 166 5.48 9.52 -3.17
CA ALA A 166 6.41 8.97 -4.16
C ALA A 166 6.71 9.95 -5.30
N VAL A 167 5.71 10.70 -5.77
CA VAL A 167 5.91 11.73 -6.80
C VAL A 167 6.79 12.86 -6.27
N ARG A 168 6.53 13.37 -5.06
CA ARG A 168 7.31 14.45 -4.43
C ARG A 168 8.79 14.08 -4.28
N HIS A 169 9.09 12.83 -3.98
CA HIS A 169 10.45 12.36 -3.70
C HIS A 169 11.11 11.61 -4.86
N GLY A 170 10.47 11.53 -6.03
CA GLY A 170 11.03 10.84 -7.20
C GLY A 170 11.17 9.32 -7.03
N LEU A 171 10.25 8.69 -6.30
CA LEU A 171 10.22 7.26 -5.96
C LEU A 171 9.11 6.50 -6.69
N THR A 172 8.67 7.02 -7.82
CA THR A 172 7.57 6.42 -8.61
C THR A 172 7.95 5.08 -9.23
N ASP A 173 9.24 4.77 -9.34
CA ASP A 173 9.80 3.53 -9.85
C ASP A 173 9.48 2.30 -8.98
N ILE A 174 9.29 2.47 -7.67
CA ILE A 174 8.94 1.37 -6.75
C ILE A 174 7.45 1.31 -6.39
N MET A 175 6.66 2.30 -6.81
CA MET A 175 5.22 2.30 -6.56
C MET A 175 4.47 1.06 -7.08
N PRO A 176 4.81 0.46 -8.24
CA PRO A 176 4.18 -0.79 -8.62
C PRO A 176 4.39 -1.92 -7.61
N ALA A 177 5.56 -2.02 -6.98
CA ALA A 177 5.83 -3.02 -5.96
C ALA A 177 4.93 -2.84 -4.72
N LEU A 178 4.64 -1.60 -4.34
CA LEU A 178 3.73 -1.27 -3.24
C LEU A 178 2.25 -1.48 -3.62
N CYS A 179 1.86 -1.16 -4.86
CA CYS A 179 0.46 -1.19 -5.29
C CYS A 179 -0.01 -2.55 -5.83
N ASN A 180 0.90 -3.47 -6.19
CA ASN A 180 0.53 -4.76 -6.75
C ASN A 180 -0.04 -5.72 -5.70
N VAL A 181 0.23 -5.47 -4.41
CA VAL A 181 -0.30 -6.26 -3.30
C VAL A 181 -1.83 -6.25 -3.25
N ASP A 182 -2.48 -5.21 -3.77
CA ASP A 182 -3.93 -5.12 -3.88
C ASP A 182 -4.51 -6.30 -4.68
N PHE A 183 -3.86 -6.69 -5.78
CA PHE A 183 -4.29 -7.82 -6.60
C PHE A 183 -4.17 -9.13 -5.82
N ALA A 184 -3.01 -9.38 -5.20
CA ALA A 184 -2.78 -10.58 -4.40
C ALA A 184 -3.74 -10.65 -3.20
N SER A 185 -4.09 -9.51 -2.62
CA SER A 185 -5.06 -9.41 -1.53
C SER A 185 -6.47 -9.79 -1.98
N MET A 186 -6.91 -9.36 -3.16
CA MET A 186 -8.22 -9.75 -3.71
C MET A 186 -8.29 -11.24 -4.06
N GLU A 187 -7.20 -11.81 -4.58
CA GLU A 187 -7.13 -13.25 -4.91
C GLU A 187 -7.38 -14.15 -3.70
N LEU A 188 -6.94 -13.73 -2.51
CA LEU A 188 -7.19 -14.45 -1.25
C LEU A 188 -8.67 -14.44 -0.81
N LEU A 189 -9.51 -13.61 -1.43
CA LEU A 189 -10.93 -13.48 -1.13
C LEU A 189 -11.83 -14.07 -2.22
N HIS A 190 -11.25 -14.88 -3.14
CA HIS A 190 -11.93 -15.34 -4.36
C HIS A 190 -12.47 -14.18 -5.21
N ALA A 191 -11.71 -13.08 -5.26
CA ALA A 191 -12.01 -11.90 -6.04
C ALA A 191 -10.89 -11.61 -7.05
N ARG A 192 -11.22 -10.78 -8.04
CA ARG A 192 -10.28 -10.18 -8.98
C ARG A 192 -10.38 -8.67 -8.90
N LEU A 193 -9.22 -8.02 -8.89
CA LEU A 193 -9.08 -6.59 -9.12
C LEU A 193 -8.88 -6.34 -10.61
N ILE A 194 -9.66 -5.44 -11.16
CA ILE A 194 -9.50 -4.86 -12.48
C ILE A 194 -9.10 -3.39 -12.28
N ARG A 195 -7.91 -3.04 -12.77
CA ARG A 195 -7.32 -1.69 -12.64
C ARG A 195 -6.65 -1.27 -13.93
N THR A 196 -6.97 -0.06 -14.40
CA THR A 196 -6.42 0.50 -15.65
C THR A 196 -5.40 1.60 -15.39
N ASN A 197 -5.52 2.33 -14.28
CA ASN A 197 -4.74 3.51 -13.91
C ASN A 197 -4.36 3.53 -12.42
N THR A 198 -3.35 4.33 -12.08
CA THR A 198 -3.01 4.66 -10.70
C THR A 198 -2.79 6.16 -10.56
N CYS A 199 -2.87 6.70 -9.34
CA CYS A 199 -2.55 8.09 -9.03
C CYS A 199 -1.09 8.48 -9.33
N VAL A 200 -0.21 7.52 -9.61
CA VAL A 200 1.20 7.79 -9.95
C VAL A 200 1.34 8.15 -11.43
N ASN A 201 0.58 7.49 -12.31
CA ASN A 201 0.69 7.68 -13.75
C ASN A 201 -0.62 8.03 -14.46
N GLY A 202 -1.60 8.50 -13.68
CA GLY A 202 -2.89 9.00 -14.14
C GLY A 202 -3.50 9.91 -13.09
N CYS A 203 -4.74 10.36 -13.32
CA CYS A 203 -5.47 11.22 -12.39
C CYS A 203 -6.21 10.44 -11.28
N ARG A 204 -6.22 9.10 -11.32
CA ARG A 204 -6.91 8.26 -10.35
C ARG A 204 -6.34 6.84 -10.27
N CYS A 205 -6.51 6.19 -9.12
CA CYS A 205 -6.50 4.73 -9.02
C CYS A 205 -7.93 4.21 -9.13
N ASP A 206 -8.24 3.45 -10.19
CA ASP A 206 -9.52 2.78 -10.36
C ASP A 206 -9.47 1.34 -9.82
N TYR A 207 -10.54 0.96 -9.11
CA TYR A 207 -10.70 -0.36 -8.53
C TYR A 207 -12.06 -0.92 -8.91
N THR A 208 -12.06 -1.82 -9.89
CA THR A 208 -13.22 -2.66 -10.19
C THR A 208 -13.01 -4.05 -9.62
N ILE A 209 -13.87 -4.49 -8.70
CA ILE A 209 -13.73 -5.77 -7.99
C ILE A 209 -14.92 -6.67 -8.27
N CYS A 210 -14.65 -7.88 -8.75
CA CYS A 210 -15.64 -8.92 -8.99
C CYS A 210 -15.16 -10.28 -8.47
N GLY A 211 -16.05 -11.29 -8.46
CA GLY A 211 -15.67 -12.65 -8.10
C GLY A 211 -14.70 -13.24 -9.12
N ASP A 212 -13.82 -14.15 -8.70
CA ASP A 212 -12.83 -14.78 -9.58
C ASP A 212 -13.41 -15.69 -10.67
N LYS A 213 -14.71 -16.02 -10.59
CA LYS A 213 -15.47 -16.76 -11.62
C LYS A 213 -16.39 -15.86 -12.44
N ASP A 214 -16.40 -14.56 -12.18
CA ASP A 214 -17.26 -13.61 -12.87
C ASP A 214 -16.86 -13.51 -14.36
N PRO A 215 -17.81 -13.59 -15.33
CA PRO A 215 -17.51 -13.39 -16.75
C PRO A 215 -16.80 -12.07 -17.04
N TYR A 216 -17.00 -11.05 -16.22
CA TYR A 216 -16.34 -9.74 -16.32
C TYR A 216 -14.81 -9.86 -16.30
N VAL A 217 -14.24 -10.84 -15.61
CA VAL A 217 -12.78 -11.06 -15.58
C VAL A 217 -12.25 -11.40 -16.96
N LYS A 218 -13.00 -12.17 -17.76
CA LYS A 218 -12.56 -12.65 -19.08
C LYS A 218 -12.43 -11.52 -20.09
N SER A 219 -13.21 -10.46 -19.95
CA SER A 219 -13.13 -9.28 -20.83
C SER A 219 -12.01 -8.32 -20.44
N HIS A 220 -11.37 -8.50 -19.28
CA HIS A 220 -10.34 -7.59 -18.74
C HIS A 220 -9.06 -8.36 -18.38
N PRO A 221 -8.35 -8.93 -19.37
CA PRO A 221 -7.17 -9.74 -19.12
C PRO A 221 -6.08 -8.94 -18.40
N GLU A 222 -5.50 -9.56 -17.37
CA GLU A 222 -4.39 -8.97 -16.61
C GLU A 222 -3.10 -8.98 -17.44
N TYR A 223 -2.29 -7.93 -17.32
CA TYR A 223 -0.92 -7.85 -17.81
C TYR A 223 -0.05 -7.07 -16.82
N ARG A 224 1.28 -7.15 -16.98
CA ARG A 224 2.22 -6.24 -16.32
C ARG A 224 2.73 -5.22 -17.34
N ASP A 225 2.67 -3.94 -17.00
CA ASP A 225 3.22 -2.87 -17.85
C ASP A 225 4.75 -2.76 -17.71
N GLU A 226 5.39 -1.92 -18.53
CA GLU A 226 6.84 -1.72 -18.53
C GLU A 226 7.39 -1.18 -17.20
N ALA A 227 6.55 -0.47 -16.43
CA ALA A 227 6.89 0.01 -15.10
C ALA A 227 6.72 -1.07 -14.01
N GLY A 228 6.12 -2.21 -14.33
CA GLY A 228 5.93 -3.34 -13.42
C GLY A 228 4.57 -3.37 -12.71
N TYR A 229 3.63 -2.47 -13.05
CA TYR A 229 2.27 -2.52 -12.49
C TYR A 229 1.50 -3.68 -13.07
N ARG A 230 0.82 -4.44 -12.20
CA ARG A 230 -0.30 -5.29 -12.60
C ARG A 230 -1.48 -4.39 -12.99
N ARG A 231 -2.02 -4.62 -14.19
CA ARG A 231 -3.13 -3.87 -14.81
C ARG A 231 -4.02 -4.80 -15.61
N ASN A 232 -5.16 -4.29 -16.05
CA ASN A 232 -6.10 -4.98 -16.91
C ASN A 232 -6.35 -4.15 -18.18
N LYS A 233 -6.59 -4.84 -19.30
CA LYS A 233 -6.99 -4.22 -20.57
C LYS A 233 -8.47 -3.89 -20.60
#